data_AF-F3ADH1-F1
#
_entry.id   AF-F3ADH1-F1
#
_cell.length_a   1.000
_cell.length_b   1.000
_cell.length_c   1.000
_cell.angle_alpha   90.00
_cell.angle_beta   90.00
_cell.angle_gamma   90.00
#
_symmetry.space_group_name_H-M   'P 1'
#
loop_
_entity.id
_entity.type
_entity.pdbx_description
1 polymer ?
#
loop_
_entity_poly.entity_id
_entity_poly.type
_entity_poly.pdbx_seq_one_letter_code
_entity_poly.pdbx_strand_id
1 'polypeptide(L)'
;MKITKIILTTIMIVVAALGLFRILPFNITNSIMFTSLATLLLLRSIEWKKSRDKTGFLFTFIAAVFIYIVVIFNICSSLLGYEKVDNRDCLKDINPSEIVEIKCSGTTGGKDGHFEYFLDERQQEDFVELLGKVKLGRKAEREETLSSGAVTYYTLEFEDGEVLEVSPGRFFMVNDDYYYFLNYDKIWDEFLEL
;
A
#
# COMPACT_ATOMS: atom_id res chain seq x y z
N MET A 1 1.25 11.44 -39.34
CA MET A 1 0.12 11.01 -38.48
C MET A 1 -0.21 9.53 -38.65
N LYS A 2 -0.52 9.03 -39.87
CA LYS A 2 -0.86 7.60 -40.09
C LYS A 2 0.21 6.62 -39.58
N ILE A 3 1.47 6.81 -39.98
CA ILE A 3 2.60 5.94 -39.57
C ILE A 3 2.79 5.97 -38.05
N THR A 4 2.77 7.15 -37.44
CA THR A 4 2.89 7.34 -35.98
C THR A 4 1.80 6.58 -35.21
N LYS A 5 0.56 6.61 -35.68
CA LYS A 5 -0.55 5.88 -35.04
C LYS A 5 -0.38 4.36 -35.14
N ILE A 6 0.09 3.87 -36.29
CA ILE A 6 0.38 2.45 -36.47
C ILE A 6 1.45 2.01 -35.48
N ILE A 7 2.55 2.76 -35.38
CA ILE A 7 3.64 2.48 -34.43
C ILE A 7 3.13 2.45 -32.99
N LEU A 8 2.40 3.49 -32.56
CA LEU A 8 1.85 3.57 -31.19
C LEU A 8 0.90 2.42 -30.87
N THR A 9 0.06 2.03 -31.84
CA THR A 9 -0.88 0.91 -31.67
C THR A 9 -0.13 -0.41 -31.56
N THR A 10 0.89 -0.63 -32.40
CA THR A 10 1.75 -1.81 -32.33
C THR A 10 2.48 -1.90 -31.00
N ILE A 11 3.08 -0.79 -30.53
CA ILE A 11 3.73 -0.73 -29.21
C ILE A 11 2.73 -1.09 -28.11
N MET A 12 1.53 -0.51 -28.13
CA MET A 12 0.50 -0.80 -27.13
C MET A 12 0.13 -2.28 -27.09
N ILE A 13 -0.07 -2.93 -28.25
CA ILE A 13 -0.41 -4.36 -28.33
C ILE A 13 0.74 -5.23 -27.82
N VAL A 14 1.98 -4.95 -28.25
CA VAL A 14 3.16 -5.71 -27.83
C VAL A 14 3.36 -5.59 -26.32
N VAL A 15 3.30 -4.38 -25.77
CA VAL A 15 3.50 -4.13 -24.34
C VAL A 15 2.37 -4.73 -23.50
N ALA A 16 1.12 -4.68 -23.98
CA ALA A 16 -0.01 -5.38 -23.35
C ALA A 16 0.23 -6.90 -23.28
N ALA A 17 0.70 -7.51 -24.37
CA ALA A 17 1.05 -8.93 -24.38
C ALA A 17 2.18 -9.23 -23.38
N LEU A 18 3.24 -8.42 -23.34
CA LEU A 18 4.34 -8.59 -22.39
C LEU A 18 3.89 -8.51 -20.93
N GLY A 19 2.96 -7.61 -20.59
CA GLY A 19 2.36 -7.56 -19.25
C GLY A 19 1.45 -8.76 -18.95
N LEU A 20 0.64 -9.20 -19.93
CA LEU A 20 -0.26 -10.34 -19.77
C LEU A 20 0.53 -11.64 -19.51
N PHE A 21 1.64 -11.84 -20.23
CA PHE A 21 2.53 -12.97 -20.04
C PHE A 21 3.49 -12.81 -18.84
N ARG A 22 3.32 -11.75 -18.03
CA ARG A 22 4.16 -11.42 -16.86
C ARG A 22 5.65 -11.35 -17.19
N ILE A 23 6.00 -11.04 -18.44
CA ILE A 23 7.39 -10.83 -18.88
C ILE A 23 7.89 -9.47 -18.36
N LEU A 24 7.00 -8.48 -18.29
CA LEU A 24 7.25 -7.17 -17.71
C LEU A 24 6.33 -6.90 -16.51
N PRO A 25 6.81 -6.17 -15.48
CA PRO A 25 5.99 -5.69 -14.38
C PRO A 25 4.77 -4.91 -14.85
N PHE A 26 3.60 -5.17 -14.24
CA PHE A 26 2.33 -4.59 -14.66
C PHE A 26 2.29 -3.05 -14.52
N ASN A 27 3.00 -2.50 -13.53
CA ASN A 27 3.16 -1.04 -13.34
C ASN A 27 3.89 -0.37 -14.52
N ILE A 28 4.92 -1.03 -15.07
CA ILE A 28 5.68 -0.54 -16.22
C ILE A 28 4.83 -0.67 -17.49
N THR A 29 4.23 -1.83 -17.72
CA THR A 29 3.37 -2.09 -18.90
C THR A 29 2.21 -1.10 -18.97
N ASN A 30 1.49 -0.89 -17.87
CA ASN A 30 0.35 0.03 -17.84
C ASN A 30 0.76 1.47 -18.16
N SER A 31 1.87 1.95 -17.58
CA SER A 31 2.35 3.31 -17.83
C SER A 31 2.66 3.55 -19.31
N ILE A 32 3.28 2.58 -19.98
CA ILE A 32 3.61 2.66 -21.42
C ILE A 32 2.34 2.58 -22.27
N MET A 33 1.40 1.69 -21.93
CA MET A 33 0.11 1.57 -22.64
C MET A 33 -0.71 2.85 -22.55
N PHE A 34 -0.88 3.41 -21.35
CA PHE A 34 -1.65 4.63 -21.13
C PHE A 34 -0.99 5.85 -21.79
N THR A 35 0.34 5.94 -21.79
CA THR A 35 1.06 6.99 -22.53
C THR A 35 0.80 6.88 -24.04
N SER A 36 0.84 5.66 -24.58
CA SER A 36 0.57 5.41 -26.00
C SER A 36 -0.86 5.76 -26.37
N LEU A 37 -1.83 5.39 -25.52
CA LEU A 37 -3.25 5.72 -25.68
C LEU A 37 -3.51 7.23 -25.62
N ALA A 38 -2.94 7.93 -24.63
CA ALA A 38 -3.04 9.38 -24.51
C ALA A 38 -2.50 10.08 -25.76
N THR A 39 -1.36 9.62 -26.27
CA THR A 39 -0.75 10.13 -27.51
C THR A 39 -1.65 9.89 -28.73
N LEU A 40 -2.29 8.72 -28.83
CA LEU A 40 -3.25 8.42 -29.90
C LEU A 40 -4.48 9.33 -29.85
N LEU A 41 -5.03 9.58 -28.65
CA LEU A 41 -6.16 10.48 -28.45
C LEU A 41 -5.80 11.93 -28.80
N LEU A 42 -4.58 12.37 -28.45
CA LEU A 42 -4.09 13.70 -28.80
C LEU A 42 -3.89 13.85 -30.33
N LEU A 43 -3.38 12.82 -31.01
CA LEU A 43 -3.31 12.81 -32.47
C LEU A 43 -4.71 12.84 -33.11
N ARG A 44 -5.68 12.16 -32.50
CA ARG A 44 -7.07 12.18 -32.96
C ARG A 44 -7.73 13.53 -32.75
N SER A 45 -7.43 14.24 -31.65
CA SER A 45 -7.95 15.59 -31.43
C SER A 45 -7.45 16.56 -32.49
N ILE A 46 -6.18 16.48 -32.89
CA ILE A 46 -5.62 17.32 -33.97
C ILE A 46 -6.36 17.09 -35.30
N GLU A 47 -6.77 15.85 -35.60
CA GLU A 47 -7.58 15.55 -36.79
C GLU A 47 -8.97 16.15 -36.71
N TRP A 48 -9.63 16.06 -35.55
CA TRP A 48 -10.95 16.70 -35.33
C TRP A 48 -10.88 18.22 -35.46
N LYS A 49 -9.80 18.84 -34.97
CA LYS A 49 -9.54 20.27 -35.17
C LYS A 49 -9.43 20.61 -36.66
N LYS A 50 -8.76 19.76 -37.44
CA LYS A 50 -8.62 19.93 -38.90
C LYS A 50 -9.94 19.72 -39.65
N SER A 51 -10.80 18.81 -39.19
CA SER A 51 -12.14 18.59 -39.76
C SER A 51 -13.20 19.60 -39.29
N ARG A 52 -12.80 20.62 -38.49
CA ARG A 52 -13.67 21.66 -37.90
C ARG A 52 -14.73 21.13 -36.93
N ASP A 53 -14.60 19.91 -36.43
CA ASP A 53 -15.44 19.38 -35.35
C ASP A 53 -14.89 19.82 -33.99
N LYS A 54 -15.53 20.85 -33.42
CA LYS A 54 -15.13 21.44 -32.14
C LYS A 54 -15.42 20.52 -30.95
N THR A 55 -16.52 19.76 -31.00
CA THR A 55 -16.96 18.89 -29.90
C THR A 55 -16.08 17.65 -29.82
N GLY A 56 -15.84 17.00 -30.97
CA GLY A 56 -14.93 15.86 -31.07
C GLY A 56 -13.49 16.23 -30.67
N PHE A 57 -13.02 17.43 -31.06
CA PHE A 57 -11.74 17.96 -30.61
C PHE A 57 -11.67 18.11 -29.09
N LEU A 58 -12.65 18.81 -28.48
CA LEU A 58 -12.65 19.10 -27.05
C LEU A 58 -12.64 17.82 -26.21
N PHE A 59 -13.53 16.87 -26.53
CA PHE A 59 -13.65 15.62 -25.78
C PHE A 59 -12.38 14.77 -25.86
N THR A 60 -11.82 14.59 -27.05
CA THR A 60 -10.61 13.78 -27.24
C THR A 60 -9.35 14.45 -26.66
N PHE A 61 -9.28 15.77 -26.69
CA PHE A 61 -8.19 16.52 -26.08
C PHE A 61 -8.23 16.44 -24.55
N ILE A 62 -9.38 16.67 -23.93
CA ILE A 62 -9.54 16.56 -22.47
C ILE A 62 -9.23 15.13 -22.00
N ALA A 63 -9.74 14.11 -22.70
CA ALA A 63 -9.45 12.71 -22.38
C ALA A 63 -7.94 12.40 -22.45
N ALA A 64 -7.24 12.91 -23.46
CA ALA A 64 -5.79 12.74 -23.57
C ALA A 64 -5.04 13.39 -22.40
N VAL A 65 -5.39 14.64 -22.06
CA VAL A 65 -4.78 15.38 -20.94
C VAL A 65 -5.02 14.66 -19.61
N PHE A 66 -6.24 14.20 -19.35
CA PHE A 66 -6.56 13.44 -18.15
C PHE A 66 -5.71 12.19 -18.01
N ILE A 67 -5.57 11.40 -19.08
CA ILE A 67 -4.74 10.18 -19.05
C ILE A 67 -3.27 10.53 -18.81
N TYR A 68 -2.74 11.61 -19.41
CA TYR A 68 -1.38 12.05 -19.11
C TYR A 68 -1.20 12.43 -17.63
N ILE A 69 -2.17 13.14 -17.04
CA ILE A 69 -2.13 13.49 -15.61
C ILE A 69 -2.09 12.22 -14.76
N VAL A 70 -2.93 11.23 -15.04
CA VAL A 70 -2.96 9.95 -14.30
C VAL A 70 -1.63 9.21 -14.43
N VAL A 71 -1.05 9.15 -15.62
CA VAL A 71 0.26 8.50 -15.84
C VAL A 71 1.37 9.23 -15.10
N ILE A 72 1.41 10.56 -15.20
CA ILE A 72 2.41 11.39 -14.50
C ILE A 72 2.25 11.22 -12.99
N PHE A 73 1.03 11.24 -12.46
CA PHE A 73 0.77 10.99 -11.05
C PHE A 73 1.29 9.61 -10.63
N ASN A 74 0.97 8.55 -11.37
CA ASN A 74 1.42 7.20 -11.04
C ASN A 74 2.95 7.03 -11.12
N ILE A 75 3.60 7.66 -12.11
CA ILE A 75 5.07 7.68 -12.21
C ILE A 75 5.65 8.50 -11.05
N CYS A 76 5.14 9.70 -10.79
CA CYS A 76 5.59 10.53 -9.67
C CYS A 76 5.38 9.84 -8.33
N SER A 77 4.24 9.20 -8.08
CA SER A 77 3.99 8.42 -6.85
C SER A 77 4.96 7.25 -6.70
N SER A 78 5.33 6.59 -7.81
CA SER A 78 6.31 5.48 -7.77
C SER A 78 7.76 5.97 -7.66
N LEU A 79 8.10 7.13 -8.23
CA LEU A 79 9.46 7.68 -8.32
C LEU A 79 9.82 8.57 -7.12
N LEU A 80 8.85 9.34 -6.61
CA LEU A 80 8.95 10.00 -5.30
C LEU A 80 8.73 9.01 -4.16
N GLY A 81 8.40 7.75 -4.48
CA GLY A 81 8.06 6.70 -3.54
C GLY A 81 7.24 7.28 -2.41
N TYR A 82 5.98 7.71 -2.70
CA TYR A 82 5.09 8.32 -1.70
C TYR A 82 5.35 7.63 -0.39
N GLU A 83 6.05 8.36 0.47
CA GLU A 83 6.63 7.85 1.70
C GLU A 83 5.40 7.60 2.56
N LYS A 84 4.85 6.39 2.44
CA LYS A 84 4.01 5.81 3.48
C LYS A 84 4.89 6.01 4.70
N VAL A 85 4.44 6.92 5.57
CA VAL A 85 5.19 7.40 6.74
C VAL A 85 5.98 6.22 7.28
N ASP A 86 7.28 6.42 7.42
CA ASP A 86 8.15 5.38 7.90
C ASP A 86 7.74 5.02 9.33
N ASN A 87 6.84 4.03 9.45
CA ASN A 87 6.24 3.58 10.71
C ASN A 87 7.30 3.04 11.71
N ARG A 88 8.59 3.08 11.37
CA ARG A 88 9.70 2.69 12.24
C ARG A 88 9.76 3.50 13.54
N ASP A 89 9.26 4.73 13.55
CA ASP A 89 9.23 5.59 14.75
C ASP A 89 7.83 5.77 15.36
N CYS A 90 6.75 5.32 14.70
CA CYS A 90 5.38 5.56 15.18
C CYS A 90 5.04 4.84 16.50
N LEU A 91 5.83 3.85 16.91
CA LEU A 91 5.62 3.10 18.15
C LEU A 91 6.28 3.76 19.37
N LYS A 92 7.20 4.72 19.19
CA LYS A 92 8.01 5.28 20.28
C LYS A 92 7.31 6.38 21.08
N ASP A 93 6.41 7.10 20.42
CA ASP A 93 5.80 8.32 20.95
C ASP A 93 4.30 8.14 21.25
N ILE A 94 3.85 6.89 21.42
CA ILE A 94 2.45 6.60 21.80
C ILE A 94 2.24 7.06 23.24
N ASN A 95 1.29 7.97 23.46
CA ASN A 95 0.89 8.41 24.77
C ASN A 95 -0.24 7.50 25.31
N PRO A 96 -0.02 6.74 26.41
CA PRO A 96 -1.06 5.88 26.97
C PRO A 96 -2.34 6.63 27.36
N SER A 97 -2.22 7.91 27.72
CA SER A 97 -3.38 8.72 28.14
C SER A 97 -4.32 9.08 26.99
N GLU A 98 -3.87 8.94 25.74
CA GLU A 98 -4.68 9.24 24.54
C GLU A 98 -5.38 7.99 24.00
N ILE A 99 -5.15 6.82 24.61
CA ILE A 99 -5.75 5.56 24.22
C ILE A 99 -7.06 5.37 24.96
N VAL A 100 -8.13 5.11 24.21
CA VAL A 100 -9.46 4.80 24.74
C VAL A 100 -9.53 3.33 25.14
N GLU A 101 -9.10 2.44 24.25
CA GLU A 101 -9.07 1.00 24.51
C GLU A 101 -8.03 0.29 23.63
N ILE A 102 -7.56 -0.85 24.14
CA ILE A 102 -6.73 -1.78 23.36
C ILE A 102 -7.46 -3.12 23.29
N LYS A 103 -7.86 -3.49 22.08
CA LYS A 103 -8.51 -4.77 21.81
C LYS A 103 -7.49 -5.77 21.30
N CYS A 104 -7.35 -6.90 22.00
CA CYS A 104 -6.56 -8.04 21.56
C CYS A 104 -7.48 -9.06 20.90
N SER A 105 -7.15 -9.48 19.68
CA SER A 105 -7.89 -10.51 18.96
C SER A 105 -6.94 -11.42 18.18
N GLY A 106 -7.39 -12.62 17.82
CA GLY A 106 -6.51 -13.50 17.08
C GLY A 106 -7.13 -14.82 16.74
N THR A 107 -6.33 -15.67 16.09
CA THR A 107 -6.71 -17.05 15.83
C THR A 107 -5.61 -17.98 16.33
N THR A 108 -6.00 -19.02 17.05
CA THR A 108 -5.18 -20.17 17.39
C THR A 108 -5.45 -21.28 16.38
N GLY A 109 -4.50 -22.19 16.14
CA GLY A 109 -4.66 -23.26 15.14
C GLY A 109 -5.73 -24.33 15.48
N GLY A 110 -6.53 -24.12 16.53
CA GLY A 110 -7.56 -25.04 17.00
C GLY A 110 -8.93 -24.84 16.33
N LYS A 111 -9.85 -25.77 16.60
CA LYS A 111 -11.18 -25.84 15.98
C LYS A 111 -12.11 -24.67 16.39
N ASP A 112 -11.86 -24.08 17.54
CA ASP A 112 -12.51 -22.86 18.08
C ASP A 112 -11.45 -21.79 18.33
N GLY A 113 -10.64 -21.51 17.30
CA GLY A 113 -9.38 -20.81 17.47
C GLY A 113 -9.48 -19.30 17.70
N HIS A 114 -10.63 -18.69 17.44
CA HIS A 114 -10.75 -17.25 17.54
C HIS A 114 -10.90 -16.79 19.00
N PHE A 115 -10.17 -15.75 19.37
CA PHE A 115 -10.31 -15.08 20.66
C PHE A 115 -10.38 -13.58 20.45
N GLU A 116 -11.05 -12.91 21.39
CA GLU A 116 -11.12 -11.46 21.48
C GLU A 116 -11.29 -11.07 22.95
N TYR A 117 -10.51 -10.09 23.41
CA TYR A 117 -10.61 -9.50 24.74
C TYR A 117 -10.02 -8.08 24.71
N PHE A 118 -10.28 -7.31 25.77
CA PHE A 118 -9.73 -5.97 25.95
C PHE A 118 -8.69 -5.98 27.05
N LEU A 119 -7.61 -5.23 26.87
CA LEU A 119 -6.59 -5.05 27.91
C LEU A 119 -7.14 -4.13 29.01
N ASP A 120 -6.85 -4.46 30.27
CA ASP A 120 -7.11 -3.55 31.38
C ASP A 120 -6.12 -2.37 31.41
N GLU A 121 -6.40 -1.32 32.19
CA GLU A 121 -5.58 -0.10 32.24
C GLU A 121 -4.08 -0.36 32.50
N ARG A 122 -3.74 -1.35 33.33
CA ARG A 122 -2.32 -1.67 33.61
C ARG A 122 -1.68 -2.38 32.43
N GLN A 123 -2.38 -3.36 31.87
CA GLN A 123 -1.93 -4.06 30.67
C GLN A 123 -1.75 -3.09 29.49
N GLN A 124 -2.60 -2.06 29.38
CA GLN A 124 -2.46 -1.03 28.36
C GLN A 124 -1.17 -0.22 28.55
N GLU A 125 -0.87 0.24 29.77
CA GLU A 125 0.38 0.95 30.08
C GLU A 125 1.61 0.08 29.76
N ASP A 126 1.63 -1.17 30.23
CA ASP A 126 2.72 -2.13 30.00
C ASP A 126 2.89 -2.42 28.50
N PHE A 127 1.79 -2.57 27.77
CA PHE A 127 1.81 -2.82 26.33
C PHE A 127 2.37 -1.63 25.55
N VAL A 128 1.97 -0.40 25.89
CA VAL A 128 2.49 0.82 25.24
C VAL A 128 3.98 1.00 25.53
N GLU A 129 4.42 0.74 26.76
CA GLU A 129 5.85 0.76 27.10
C GLU A 129 6.62 -0.26 26.24
N LEU A 130 6.05 -1.46 26.07
CA LEU A 130 6.63 -2.52 25.26
C LEU A 130 6.69 -2.15 23.78
N LEU A 131 5.65 -1.51 23.22
CA LEU A 131 5.67 -0.96 21.86
C LEU A 131 6.81 0.05 21.68
N GLY A 132 7.06 0.91 22.67
CA GLY A 132 8.19 1.86 22.65
C GLY A 132 9.58 1.19 22.59
N LYS A 133 9.70 -0.06 23.05
CA LYS A 133 10.94 -0.86 22.98
C LYS A 133 11.14 -1.54 21.63
N VAL A 134 10.11 -1.61 20.77
CA VAL A 134 10.18 -2.30 19.47
C VAL A 134 11.14 -1.58 18.52
N LYS A 135 12.05 -2.34 17.90
CA LYS A 135 12.95 -1.85 16.85
C LYS A 135 12.56 -2.45 15.52
N LEU A 136 11.94 -1.64 14.68
CA LEU A 136 11.54 -2.03 13.33
C LEU A 136 12.69 -1.82 12.34
N GLY A 137 12.93 -2.85 11.53
CA GLY A 137 13.91 -2.86 10.44
C GLY A 137 13.29 -2.41 9.12
N ARG A 138 13.88 -2.85 8.00
CA ARG A 138 13.29 -2.62 6.68
C ARG A 138 11.89 -3.26 6.59
N LYS A 139 11.06 -2.73 5.70
CA LYS A 139 9.80 -3.36 5.32
C LYS A 139 10.05 -4.74 4.70
N ALA A 140 9.27 -5.74 5.10
CA ALA A 140 9.32 -7.09 4.57
C ALA A 140 8.41 -7.22 3.34
N GLU A 141 8.77 -8.12 2.42
CA GLU A 141 7.91 -8.41 1.27
C GLU A 141 6.76 -9.32 1.71
N ARG A 142 5.55 -9.12 1.15
CA ARG A 142 4.34 -9.84 1.60
C ARG A 142 4.52 -11.36 1.58
N GLU A 143 5.23 -11.87 0.59
CA GLU A 143 5.51 -13.29 0.39
C GLU A 143 6.39 -13.88 1.51
N GLU A 144 7.29 -13.07 2.10
CA GLU A 144 8.12 -13.44 3.26
C GLU A 144 7.30 -13.57 4.54
N THR A 145 6.16 -12.85 4.61
CA THR A 145 5.36 -12.65 5.84
C THR A 145 4.17 -13.61 5.95
N LEU A 146 3.96 -14.45 4.93
CA LEU A 146 2.88 -15.43 4.92
C LEU A 146 3.11 -16.51 5.99
N SER A 147 2.56 -16.27 7.18
CA SER A 147 2.43 -17.29 8.21
C SER A 147 1.16 -18.12 7.97
N SER A 148 1.27 -19.45 8.09
CA SER A 148 0.14 -20.40 8.03
C SER A 148 -0.39 -20.79 9.41
N GLY A 149 -0.05 -20.02 10.44
CA GLY A 149 -0.28 -20.37 11.84
C GLY A 149 -1.19 -19.41 12.61
N ALA A 150 -1.06 -19.48 13.94
CA ALA A 150 -1.72 -18.58 14.86
C ALA A 150 -1.22 -17.14 14.70
N VAL A 151 -2.12 -16.17 14.87
CA VAL A 151 -1.81 -14.74 14.78
C VAL A 151 -2.60 -13.99 15.86
N THR A 152 -1.96 -12.98 16.44
CA THR A 152 -2.54 -12.07 17.43
C THR A 152 -2.42 -10.64 16.91
N TYR A 153 -3.52 -9.90 16.99
CA TYR A 153 -3.68 -8.51 16.59
C TYR A 153 -4.07 -7.70 17.82
N TYR A 154 -3.45 -6.53 17.96
CA TYR A 154 -3.83 -5.52 18.91
C TYR A 154 -4.32 -4.30 18.15
N THR A 155 -5.54 -3.88 18.42
CA THR A 155 -6.14 -2.67 17.86
C THR A 155 -6.23 -1.63 18.95
N LEU A 156 -5.50 -0.53 18.79
CA LEU A 156 -5.52 0.62 19.70
C LEU A 156 -6.44 1.67 19.10
N GLU A 157 -7.47 2.09 19.84
CA GLU A 157 -8.35 3.21 19.49
C GLU A 157 -7.96 4.45 20.31
N PHE A 158 -7.72 5.57 19.64
CA PHE A 158 -7.33 6.84 20.25
C PHE A 158 -8.52 7.79 20.45
N GLU A 159 -8.39 8.75 21.36
CA GLU A 159 -9.44 9.73 21.67
C GLU A 159 -9.88 10.58 20.46
N ASP A 160 -8.98 10.81 19.50
CA ASP A 160 -9.25 11.54 18.26
C ASP A 160 -9.92 10.67 17.17
N GLY A 161 -10.12 9.38 17.46
CA GLY A 161 -10.69 8.39 16.55
C GLY A 161 -9.69 7.76 15.59
N GLU A 162 -8.38 8.06 15.70
CA GLU A 162 -7.36 7.30 15.00
C GLU A 162 -7.29 5.86 15.53
N VAL A 163 -6.87 4.94 14.65
CA VAL A 163 -6.74 3.51 14.99
C VAL A 163 -5.37 3.04 14.54
N LEU A 164 -4.64 2.43 15.46
CA LEU A 164 -3.38 1.75 15.20
C LEU A 164 -3.58 0.25 15.38
N GLU A 165 -3.33 -0.52 14.34
CA GLU A 165 -3.34 -1.97 14.41
C GLU A 165 -1.92 -2.51 14.39
N VAL A 166 -1.57 -3.37 15.35
CA VAL A 166 -0.26 -4.02 15.40
C VAL A 166 -0.39 -5.52 15.58
N SER A 167 0.53 -6.27 14.98
CA SER A 167 0.63 -7.72 15.20
C SER A 167 2.08 -8.08 15.49
N PRO A 168 2.41 -8.35 16.77
CA PRO A 168 3.72 -8.84 17.15
C PRO A 168 3.97 -10.24 16.58
N GLY A 169 5.14 -10.44 16.00
CA GLY A 169 5.61 -11.72 15.47
C GLY A 169 7.01 -11.60 14.92
N ARG A 170 7.58 -12.65 14.30
CA ARG A 170 8.91 -12.55 13.65
C ARG A 170 9.00 -11.38 12.67
N PHE A 171 7.88 -11.12 12.01
CA PHE A 171 7.62 -9.85 11.35
C PHE A 171 6.60 -9.10 12.18
N PHE A 172 6.88 -7.83 12.46
CA PHE A 172 5.98 -6.97 13.22
C PHE A 172 5.09 -6.22 12.23
N MET A 173 3.78 -6.38 12.37
CA MET A 173 2.80 -5.66 11.54
C MET A 173 2.47 -4.31 12.17
N VAL A 174 2.38 -3.28 11.35
CA VAL A 174 1.79 -1.98 11.69
C VAL A 174 0.80 -1.58 10.60
N ASN A 175 -0.47 -1.49 10.96
CA ASN A 175 -1.67 -1.31 10.14
C ASN A 175 -1.83 -2.37 9.04
N ASP A 176 -0.99 -2.33 8.01
CA ASP A 176 -0.99 -3.29 6.90
C ASP A 176 0.42 -3.69 6.43
N ASP A 177 1.43 -3.06 7.03
CA ASP A 177 2.82 -3.20 6.60
C ASP A 177 3.60 -4.03 7.61
N TYR A 178 4.35 -5.00 7.10
CA TYR A 178 5.20 -5.87 7.89
C TYR A 178 6.63 -5.38 7.85
N TYR A 179 7.29 -5.42 9.00
CA TYR A 179 8.68 -5.01 9.18
C TYR A 179 9.47 -6.12 9.86
N TYR A 180 10.78 -6.19 9.59
CA TYR A 180 11.66 -7.07 10.36
C TYR A 180 11.72 -6.60 11.82
N PHE A 181 11.35 -7.47 12.75
CA PHE A 181 11.40 -7.15 14.18
C PHE A 181 12.82 -7.39 14.72
N LEU A 182 13.66 -6.35 14.73
CA LEU A 182 15.12 -6.49 14.90
C LEU A 182 15.54 -6.97 16.28
N ASN A 183 14.76 -6.68 17.31
CA ASN A 183 14.99 -7.11 18.68
C ASN A 183 13.97 -8.14 19.17
N TYR A 184 13.33 -8.87 18.25
CA TYR A 184 12.39 -9.96 18.56
C TYR A 184 12.91 -10.88 19.67
N ASP A 185 14.10 -11.47 19.49
CA ASP A 185 14.67 -12.43 20.45
C ASP A 185 14.94 -11.84 21.85
N LYS A 186 14.88 -10.51 22.02
CA LYS A 186 15.15 -9.85 23.31
C LYS A 186 13.89 -9.52 24.09
N ILE A 187 12.80 -9.22 23.41
CA ILE A 187 11.57 -8.69 24.05
C ILE A 187 10.32 -9.50 23.69
N TRP A 188 10.44 -10.55 22.88
CA TRP A 188 9.29 -11.39 22.50
C TRP A 188 8.62 -12.06 23.69
N ASP A 189 9.40 -12.50 24.68
CA ASP A 189 8.85 -13.14 25.87
C ASP A 189 7.99 -12.17 26.70
N GLU A 190 8.33 -10.86 26.70
CA GLU A 190 7.50 -9.82 27.35
C GLU A 190 6.12 -9.70 26.68
N PHE A 191 6.02 -9.91 25.36
CA PHE A 191 4.72 -9.92 24.66
C PHE A 191 3.87 -11.16 24.99
N LEU A 192 4.48 -12.26 25.43
CA LEU A 192 3.77 -13.49 25.81
C LEU A 192 3.24 -13.46 27.25
N GLU A 193 3.74 -12.54 28.07
CA GLU A 193 3.41 -12.40 29.49
C GLU A 193 2.30 -11.36 29.76
N LEU A 194 1.88 -10.61 28.74
CA LEU A 194 0.76 -9.65 28.75
C LEU A 194 -0.60 -10.35 28.85
#